data_AF-A0A2P8W8D7-F1
#
_entry.id   AF-A0A2P8W8D7-F1
#
_cell.length_a   1.000
_cell.length_b   1.000
_cell.length_c   1.000
_cell.angle_alpha   90.00
_cell.angle_beta   90.00
_cell.angle_gamma   90.00
#
_symmetry.space_group_name_H-M   'P 1'
#
loop_
_entity.id
_entity.type
_entity.pdbx_description
1 polymer ?
#
loop_
_entity_poly.entity_id
_entity_poly.type
_entity_poly.pdbx_seq_one_letter_code
_entity_poly.pdbx_strand_id
1 'polypeptide(L)'
;MDIDRAMVSPGSVFATPAEVCNSSELTLEQKVEILRRWEYDARELQVAADENMAGGEAVSLEDVLAALHQLGDGAGPSTPIKQ
;
A
#
# COMPACT_ATOMS: atom_id res chain seq x y z
N MET A 1 14.96 -0.54 -8.13
CA MET A 1 14.46 -0.78 -6.75
C MET A 1 14.59 -2.27 -6.40
N ASP A 2 14.76 -2.66 -5.13
CA ASP A 2 14.77 -4.09 -4.73
C ASP A 2 13.35 -4.66 -4.67
N ILE A 3 12.84 -5.16 -5.80
CA ILE A 3 11.46 -5.67 -5.90
C ILE A 3 11.23 -6.88 -5.00
N ASP A 4 12.20 -7.80 -4.91
CA ASP A 4 12.13 -8.95 -3.99
C ASP A 4 11.98 -8.49 -2.53
N ARG A 5 12.64 -7.40 -2.14
CA ARG A 5 12.51 -6.84 -0.79
C ARG A 5 11.16 -6.18 -0.59
N ALA A 6 10.64 -5.47 -1.60
CA ALA A 6 9.33 -4.85 -1.54
C ALA A 6 8.20 -5.88 -1.39
N MET A 7 8.34 -7.06 -2.00
CA MET A 7 7.40 -8.18 -1.86
C MET A 7 7.31 -8.73 -0.43
N VAL A 8 8.42 -8.70 0.32
CA VAL A 8 8.50 -9.27 1.67
C VAL A 8 8.26 -8.21 2.75
N SER A 9 8.88 -7.04 2.60
CA SER A 9 8.85 -5.93 3.54
C SER A 9 8.74 -4.60 2.78
N PRO A 10 7.52 -4.22 2.37
CA PRO A 10 7.34 -3.02 1.56
C PRO A 10 7.67 -1.73 2.29
N GLY A 11 7.41 -1.65 3.60
CA GLY A 11 7.82 -0.51 4.43
C GLY A 11 9.34 -0.33 4.58
N SER A 12 10.16 -1.31 4.17
CA SER A 12 11.62 -1.13 4.09
C SER A 12 12.08 -0.44 2.80
N VAL A 13 11.22 -0.42 1.77
CA VAL A 13 11.58 0.03 0.42
C VAL A 13 10.80 1.31 0.06
N PHE A 14 9.55 1.37 0.51
CA PHE A 14 8.63 2.48 0.30
C PHE A 14 8.32 3.14 1.62
N ALA A 15 8.26 4.47 1.63
CA ALA A 15 7.80 5.21 2.79
C ALA A 15 6.27 5.18 2.89
N THR A 16 5.57 5.12 1.73
CA THR A 16 4.11 5.14 1.69
C THR A 16 3.53 4.16 0.66
N PRO A 17 2.30 3.64 0.87
CA PRO A 17 1.61 2.79 -0.09
C PRO A 17 1.32 3.51 -1.42
N ALA A 18 1.22 4.85 -1.41
CA ALA A 18 1.07 5.65 -2.61
C ALA A 18 2.29 5.56 -3.55
N GLU A 19 3.50 5.38 -3.03
CA GLU A 19 4.69 5.18 -3.85
C GLU A 19 4.65 3.85 -4.62
N VAL A 20 4.06 2.81 -4.02
CA VAL A 20 3.82 1.52 -4.71
C VAL A 20 2.89 1.72 -5.91
N CYS A 21 1.81 2.49 -5.73
CA CYS A 21 0.88 2.82 -6.82
C CYS A 21 1.57 3.60 -7.95
N ASN A 22 2.41 4.58 -7.60
CA ASN A 22 3.12 5.42 -8.57
C ASN A 22 4.33 4.74 -9.22
N SER A 23 4.79 3.61 -8.67
CA SER A 23 5.95 2.89 -9.20
C SER A 23 5.68 2.36 -10.60
N SER A 24 6.48 2.79 -11.57
CA SER A 24 6.40 2.27 -12.94
C SER A 24 7.20 0.98 -13.13
N GLU A 25 8.08 0.64 -12.18
CA GLU A 25 8.87 -0.61 -12.18
C GLU A 25 8.03 -1.85 -11.79
N LEU A 26 6.85 -1.65 -11.19
CA LEU A 26 5.98 -2.74 -10.71
C LEU A 26 4.77 -2.94 -11.62
N THR A 27 4.41 -4.19 -11.89
CA THR A 27 3.14 -4.52 -12.54
C THR A 27 1.96 -4.34 -11.59
N LEU A 28 0.75 -4.25 -12.14
CA LEU A 28 -0.47 -4.12 -11.33
C LEU A 28 -0.58 -5.24 -10.28
N GLU A 29 -0.31 -6.48 -10.70
CA GLU A 29 -0.33 -7.65 -9.81
C GLU A 29 0.70 -7.51 -8.68
N GLN A 30 1.94 -7.10 -9.00
CA GLN A 30 2.98 -6.90 -7.99
C GLN A 30 2.62 -5.78 -7.00
N LYS A 31 2.03 -4.68 -7.48
CA LYS A 31 1.57 -3.60 -6.61
C LYS A 31 0.49 -4.06 -5.64
N VAL A 32 -0.48 -4.83 -6.14
CA VAL A 32 -1.56 -5.41 -5.32
C VAL A 32 -0.98 -6.37 -4.28
N GLU A 33 -0.07 -7.27 -4.68
CA GLU A 33 0.59 -8.22 -3.79
C GLU A 33 1.34 -7.49 -2.65
N ILE A 34 2.12 -6.48 -3.02
CA ILE A 34 2.88 -5.64 -2.09
C ILE A 34 1.95 -4.95 -1.09
N LEU A 35 0.89 -4.31 -1.56
CA LEU A 35 -0.04 -3.59 -0.67
C LEU A 35 -0.86 -4.55 0.20
N ARG A 36 -1.21 -5.74 -0.29
CA ARG A 36 -1.84 -6.80 0.52
C ARG A 36 -0.94 -7.26 1.66
N ARG A 37 0.35 -7.42 1.40
CA ARG A 37 1.32 -7.75 2.45
C ARG A 37 1.39 -6.62 3.48
N TRP A 38 1.45 -5.38 3.01
CA TRP A 38 1.51 -4.20 3.87
C TRP A 38 0.24 -4.04 4.72
N GLU A 39 -0.93 -4.37 4.17
CA GLU A 39 -2.24 -4.37 4.86
C GLU A 39 -2.21 -5.30 6.07
N TYR A 40 -1.62 -6.49 5.91
CA TYR A 40 -1.46 -7.45 7.00
C TYR A 40 -0.53 -6.90 8.09
N ASP A 41 0.65 -6.41 7.72
CA ASP A 41 1.62 -5.83 8.66
C ASP A 41 1.04 -4.62 9.41
N ALA A 42 0.28 -3.76 8.73
CA ALA A 42 -0.37 -2.59 9.32
C ALA A 42 -1.49 -2.96 10.32
N ARG A 43 -2.16 -4.09 10.12
CA ARG A 43 -3.15 -4.62 11.08
C ARG A 43 -2.48 -5.19 12.32
N GLU A 44 -1.40 -5.95 12.15
CA GLU A 44 -0.61 -6.49 13.27
C GLU A 44 -0.03 -5.35 14.12
N LEU A 45 0.43 -4.27 13.49
CA LEU A 45 0.92 -3.07 14.17
C LEU A 45 -0.19 -2.29 14.91
N GLN A 46 -1.41 -2.25 14.39
CA GLN A 46 -2.54 -1.61 15.06
C GLN A 46 -2.97 -2.33 16.34
N VAL A 47 -2.84 -3.65 16.39
CA VAL A 47 -3.11 -4.44 17.62
C VAL A 47 -2.18 -4.04 18.76
N ALA A 48 -0.98 -3.52 18.45
CA ALA A 48 -0.03 -3.03 19.45
C ALA A 48 -0.30 -1.59 19.92
N ALA A 49 -1.19 -0.83 19.26
CA ALA A 49 -1.40 0.60 19.51
C ALA A 49 -2.63 0.94 20.39
N ASP A 50 -3.37 -0.07 20.87
CA ASP A 50 -4.54 0.13 21.77
C ASP A 50 -4.12 0.61 23.18
N GLU A 51 -2.81 0.59 23.51
CA GLU A 51 -2.27 1.21 24.73
C GLU A 51 -1.46 2.47 24.39
N ASN A 52 -2.16 3.60 24.25
CA ASN A 52 -1.70 4.92 24.69
C ASN A 52 -0.30 5.35 24.21
N MET A 53 -0.16 5.76 22.94
CA MET A 53 0.56 6.97 22.52
C MET A 53 0.62 7.07 20.99
N ALA A 54 0.06 8.16 20.47
CA ALA A 54 0.24 8.56 19.09
C ALA A 54 1.72 8.88 18.81
N GLY A 55 2.19 8.49 17.62
CA GLY A 55 3.32 9.15 16.97
C GLY A 55 4.55 8.28 16.79
N GLY A 56 4.58 7.55 15.69
CA GLY A 56 5.81 6.93 15.21
C GLY A 56 5.60 6.20 13.90
N GLU A 57 5.53 6.95 12.79
CA GLU A 57 5.77 6.51 11.40
C GLU A 57 5.18 5.14 10.96
N ALA A 58 4.09 4.70 11.61
CA ALA A 58 3.38 3.49 11.21
C ALA A 58 2.47 3.84 10.04
N VAL A 59 2.58 3.06 8.97
CA VAL A 59 1.71 3.24 7.81
C VAL A 59 0.25 3.04 8.25
N SER A 60 -0.61 3.99 7.90
CA SER A 60 -2.02 3.89 8.21
C SER A 60 -2.66 2.80 7.35
N LEU A 61 -3.39 1.88 7.96
CA LEU A 61 -4.13 0.85 7.22
C LEU A 61 -5.11 1.46 6.22
N GLU A 62 -5.71 2.60 6.55
CA GLU A 62 -6.56 3.37 5.63
C GLU A 62 -5.83 3.76 4.33
N ASP A 63 -4.57 4.19 4.41
CA ASP A 63 -3.78 4.58 3.23
C ASP A 63 -3.47 3.36 2.35
N VAL A 64 -3.19 2.22 2.97
CA VAL A 64 -2.95 0.96 2.24
C VAL A 64 -4.22 0.48 1.54
N LEU A 65 -5.37 0.55 2.22
CA LEU A 65 -6.66 0.20 1.63
C LEU A 65 -7.06 1.15 0.50
N ALA A 66 -6.81 2.45 0.66
CA ALA A 66 -7.05 3.45 -0.39
C ALA A 66 -6.19 3.17 -1.63
N ALA A 67 -4.92 2.83 -1.44
CA ALA A 67 -4.01 2.44 -2.52
C ALA A 67 -4.48 1.15 -3.23
N LEU A 68 -4.89 0.11 -2.48
CA LEU A 68 -5.47 -1.11 -3.06
C LEU A 68 -6.73 -0.83 -3.86
N HIS A 69 -7.60 0.04 -3.34
CA HIS A 69 -8.82 0.45 -4.02
C HIS A 69 -8.50 1.16 -5.34
N GLN A 70 -7.54 2.09 -5.35
CA GLN A 70 -7.11 2.76 -6.59
C GLN A 70 -6.60 1.78 -7.65
N LEU A 71 -5.89 0.72 -7.26
CA LEU A 71 -5.42 -0.30 -8.19
C LEU A 71 -6.54 -1.23 -8.68
N GLY A 72 -7.50 -1.57 -7.81
CA GLY A 72 -8.66 -2.39 -8.16
C GLY A 72 -9.67 -1.66 -9.07
N ASP A 73 -9.88 -0.36 -8.84
CA ASP A 73 -10.74 0.49 -9.68
C ASP A 73 -10.05 0.87 -11.01
N GLY A 74 -8.71 0.91 -11.02
CA GLY A 74 -7.90 1.16 -12.22
C GLY A 74 -7.80 -0.02 -13.21
N ALA A 75 -8.37 -1.19 -12.88
CA ALA A 75 -8.33 -2.40 -13.70
C ALA A 75 -9.59 -2.61 -14.59
N GLY A 76 -10.40 -1.56 -14.78
CA GLY A 76 -11.46 -1.51 -15.80
C GLY A 76 -11.29 -0.27 -16.69
N PRO A 77 -11.64 -0.32 -17.99
CA PRO A 77 -11.45 0.81 -18.91
C PRO A 77 -12.46 1.93 -18.59
N SER A 78 -12.16 2.77 -17.61
CA SER A 78 -12.93 3.98 -17.32
C SER A 78 -12.13 5.20 -17.74
N THR A 79 -12.25 5.48 -19.02
CA THR A 79 -12.04 6.76 -19.67
C THR A 79 -12.51 7.93 -18.77
N PRO A 80 -11.79 9.05 -18.72
CA PRO A 80 -12.30 10.26 -18.07
C PRO A 80 -13.39 10.84 -18.98
N ILE A 81 -14.67 10.58 -18.68
CA ILE A 81 -15.73 11.44 -19.21
C ILE A 81 -15.95 12.58 -18.23
N LYS A 82 -15.26 13.68 -18.54
CA LYS A 82 -15.61 15.00 -18.05
C LYS A 82 -17.06 15.28 -18.53
N GLN A 83 -17.98 15.54 -17.61
CA GLN A 83 -19.26 16.19 -17.93
C GLN A 83 -19.49 17.34 -16.95
#